data_AF-A0AAX2IGK6-F1
#
_entry.id   AF-A0AAX2IGK6-F1
#
_cell.length_a   1.000
_cell.length_b   1.000
_cell.length_c   1.000
_cell.angle_alpha   90.00
_cell.angle_beta   90.00
_cell.angle_gamma   90.00
#
_symmetry.space_group_name_H-M   'P 1'
#
loop_
_entity.id
_entity.type
_entity.pdbx_description
1 polymer ?
#
loop_
_entity_poly.entity_id
_entity_poly.type
_entity_poly.pdbx_seq_one_letter_code
_entity_poly.pdbx_strand_id
1 'polypeptide(L)' 'MKKVLIILIVAFITIACNGQATLDAQRKEAIEFFKKQKHRFEIKGYKIYYRNLNNTK' A
#
# COMPACT_ATOMS: atom_id res chain seq x y z
N MET A 1 -31.75 23.11 4.23
CA MET A 1 -31.75 21.77 3.62
C MET A 1 -30.57 21.56 2.65
N LYS A 2 -30.55 22.19 1.46
CA LYS A 2 -29.49 21.97 0.44
C LYS A 2 -28.05 22.24 0.92
N LYS A 3 -27.82 23.32 1.68
CA LYS A 3 -26.50 23.67 2.23
C LYS A 3 -25.97 22.66 3.25
N VAL A 4 -26.88 22.08 4.05
CA VAL A 4 -26.53 21.06 5.06
C VAL A 4 -26.08 19.78 4.37
N LEU A 5 -26.77 19.38 3.29
CA LEU A 5 -26.41 18.19 2.51
C LEU A 5 -25.02 18.32 1.86
N ILE A 6 -24.69 19.52 1.36
CA ILE A 6 -23.38 19.81 0.74
C ILE A 6 -22.26 19.70 1.78
N ILE A 7 -22.46 20.28 2.98
CA ILE A 7 -21.47 20.19 4.07
C ILE A 7 -21.24 18.73 4.47
N LEU A 8 -22.31 17.92 4.52
CA LEU A 8 -22.23 16.51 4.85
C LEU A 8 -21.41 15.71 3.82
N ILE A 9 -21.64 15.95 2.53
CA ILE A 9 -20.90 15.29 1.44
C ILE A 9 -19.41 15.66 1.48
N VAL A 10 -19.09 16.94 1.69
CA VAL A 10 -17.69 17.39 1.80
C VAL A 10 -17.00 16.73 3.00
N ALA A 11 -17.68 16.63 4.15
CA ALA A 11 -17.14 15.94 5.32
C ALA A 11 -16.82 14.46 5.03
N PHE A 12 -17.72 13.72 4.38
CA PHE A 12 -17.47 12.33 4.01
C PHE A 12 -16.31 12.16 3.01
N ILE A 13 -16.23 13.03 2.00
CA ILE A 13 -15.14 13.02 1.02
C ILE A 13 -13.80 13.28 1.71
N THR A 14 -13.74 14.25 2.62
CA THR A 14 -12.49 14.55 3.36
C THR A 14 -12.05 13.38 4.24
N ILE A 15 -12.96 12.70 4.93
CA ILE A 15 -12.63 11.51 5.73
C ILE A 15 -12.12 10.36 4.83
N ALA A 16 -12.81 10.11 3.70
CA ALA A 16 -12.41 9.06 2.76
C ALA A 16 -11.06 9.36 2.09
N CYS A 17 -10.82 10.59 1.64
CA CYS A 17 -9.55 11.02 1.04
C CYS A 17 -8.39 10.99 2.04
N ASN A 18 -8.62 11.40 3.29
CA ASN A 18 -7.57 11.37 4.32
C ASN A 18 -7.16 9.94 4.69
N GLY A 19 -8.14 9.03 4.78
CA GLY A 19 -7.87 7.59 4.99
C GLY A 19 -7.11 6.96 3.80
N GLN A 20 -7.55 7.27 2.57
CA GLN A 20 -6.95 6.75 1.34
C GLN A 20 -5.51 7.23 1.15
N ALA A 21 -5.23 8.52 1.36
CA ALA A 21 -3.88 9.08 1.22
C ALA A 21 -2.89 8.44 2.21
N THR A 22 -3.32 8.19 3.44
CA THR A 22 -2.50 7.53 4.47
C THR A 22 -2.22 6.06 4.10
N LEU A 23 -3.21 5.38 3.53
CA LEU A 23 -3.12 3.98 3.12
C LEU A 23 -2.21 3.81 1.89
N ASP A 24 -2.27 4.74 0.93
CA ASP A 24 -1.39 4.75 -0.25
C ASP A 24 0.08 5.05 0.12
N ALA A 25 0.31 5.95 1.08
CA ALA A 25 1.65 6.22 1.60
C ALA A 25 2.25 4.99 2.31
N GLN A 26 1.50 4.37 3.23
CA GLN A 26 1.91 3.14 3.92
C GLN A 26 2.15 1.98 2.95
N ARG A 27 1.29 1.84 1.93
CA ARG A 27 1.44 0.81 0.90
C ARG A 27 2.71 1.02 0.08
N LYS A 28 3.02 2.27 -0.29
CA LYS A 28 4.24 2.60 -1.03
C LYS A 28 5.49 2.29 -0.20
N GLU A 29 5.48 2.67 1.07
CA GLU A 29 6.58 2.39 2.02
C GLU A 29 6.77 0.88 2.23
N ALA A 30 5.68 0.13 2.43
CA ALA A 30 5.72 -1.32 2.58
C ALA A 30 6.27 -2.01 1.31
N ILE A 31 5.90 -1.53 0.11
CA ILE A 31 6.44 -2.06 -1.16
C ILE A 31 7.93 -1.75 -1.31
N GLU A 32 8.38 -0.55 -0.97
CA GLU A 32 9.80 -0.19 -1.02
C GLU A 32 10.63 -1.00 -0.03
N PHE A 33 10.13 -1.15 1.20
CA PHE A 33 10.74 -2.01 2.21
C PHE A 33 10.82 -3.46 1.71
N PHE A 34 9.72 -3.97 1.13
CA PHE A 34 9.64 -5.32 0.58
C PHE A 34 10.56 -5.53 -0.63
N LYS A 35 10.79 -4.52 -1.48
CA LYS A 35 11.78 -4.58 -2.58
C LYS A 35 13.23 -4.57 -2.09
N LYS A 36 13.52 -3.87 -0.98
CA LYS A 36 14.86 -3.83 -0.38
C LYS A 36 15.22 -5.11 0.35
N GLN A 37 14.23 -5.92 0.75
CA GLN A 37 14.47 -7.23 1.33
C GLN A 37 15.05 -8.20 0.27
N LYS A 38 16.27 -8.71 0.53
CA LYS A 38 16.94 -9.70 -0.34
C LYS A 38 16.26 -11.07 -0.38
N HIS A 39 15.45 -11.39 0.63
CA HIS A 39 14.76 -12.68 0.78
C HIS A 39 13.26 -12.42 0.96
N ARG A 40 12.43 -13.22 0.29
CA ARG A 40 10.98 -13.12 0.27
C ARG A 40 10.42 -13.42 1.66
N PHE A 41 10.73 -14.60 2.21
CA PHE A 41 10.35 -15.05 3.56
C PHE A 41 11.27 -16.22 3.99
N GLU A 42 11.40 -16.46 5.29
CA GLU A 42 11.99 -17.70 5.81
C GLU A 42 10.87 -18.66 6.23
N ILE A 43 10.80 -19.83 5.58
CA ILE A 43 9.81 -20.86 5.91
C ILE A 43 10.58 -22.08 6.41
N LYS A 44 10.35 -22.48 7.67
CA LYS A 44 11.02 -23.64 8.29
C LYS A 44 12.56 -23.62 8.16
N GLY A 45 13.20 -22.46 8.29
CA GLY A 45 14.66 -22.31 8.15
C GLY A 45 15.16 -22.16 6.71
N TYR A 46 14.28 -22.25 5.70
CA TYR A 46 14.64 -22.05 4.30
C TYR A 46 14.34 -20.62 3.85
N LYS A 47 15.38 -19.92 3.38
CA LYS A 47 15.27 -18.58 2.79
C LYS A 47 14.77 -18.68 1.36
N ILE A 48 13.58 -18.16 1.09
CA ILE A 48 13.02 -18.10 -0.26
C ILE A 48 13.48 -16.81 -0.91
N TYR A 49 14.23 -16.89 -2.02
CA TYR A 49 14.71 -15.74 -2.77
C TYR A 49 13.81 -15.44 -3.97
N TYR A 50 13.78 -14.18 -4.41
CA TYR A 50 13.13 -13.82 -5.67
C TYR A 50 13.82 -14.50 -6.84
N ARG A 51 13.09 -15.31 -7.60
CA ARG A 51 13.55 -15.76 -8.91
C ARG A 51 13.42 -14.57 -9.86
N ASN A 52 14.55 -14.00 -10.28
CA ASN A 52 14.57 -13.00 -11.34
C ASN A 52 14.28 -13.70 -12.69
N LEU A 53 13.02 -13.68 -13.11
CA LEU A 53 12.56 -14.27 -14.36
C LEU A 53 13.00 -13.49 -15.62
N ASN A 54 13.62 -12.31 -15.45
CA ASN A 54 14.11 -11.50 -16.56
C ASN A 54 15.52 -11.88 -17.03
N ASN A 55 16.16 -12.87 -16.39
CA ASN A 55 17.50 -13.35 -16.74
C ASN A 55 17.49 -14.73 -17.43
N THR A 56 16.31 -15.15 -17.92
CA THR A 56 16.16 -16.29 -18.83
C THR A 56 16.00 -15.78 -20.25
N LYS A 57 17.09 -15.28 -20.84
CA LYS A 57 17.47 -15.40 -22.25
C LYS A 57 18.88 -14.87 -22.45
#